data_AF-A0A2D4PPU2-F1
#
_entry.id   AF-A0A2D4PPU2-F1
#
_cell.length_a   1.000
_cell.length_b   1.000
_cell.length_c   1.000
_cell.angle_alpha   90.00
_cell.angle_beta   90.00
_cell.angle_gamma   90.00
#
_symmetry.space_group_name_H-M   'P 1'
#
loop_
_entity.id
_entity.type
_entity.pdbx_description
1 polymer ?
#
loop_
_entity_poly.entity_id
_entity_poly.type
_entity_poly.pdbx_seq_one_letter_code
_entity_poly.pdbx_strand_id
1 'polypeptide(L)'
;PQTAGCEFLLVRWDLGGPRAVLLTYLAPCHVTTALPELLDVIAAVVVEIPRLIVMGDFNLPSAGEASGEVREFKASMTALDLTQVIQGPTHTGGNTLDLIFISGQCRND
;
A
#
# COMPACT_ATOMS: atom_id res chain seq x y z
N PRO A 1 -3.38 0.66 18.19
CA PRO A 1 -2.69 1.96 18.39
C PRO A 1 -2.90 2.82 17.14
N GLN A 2 -3.53 4.00 17.27
CA GLN A 2 -3.55 4.97 16.18
C GLN A 2 -2.15 5.56 16.06
N THR A 3 -1.44 5.19 15.00
CA THR A 3 -0.12 5.72 14.68
C THR A 3 -0.29 7.17 14.24
N ALA A 4 0.47 8.09 14.82
CA ALA A 4 0.40 9.49 14.41
C ALA A 4 0.69 9.61 12.90
N GLY A 5 -0.35 9.90 12.11
CA GLY A 5 -0.24 10.14 10.68
C GLY A 5 -0.38 8.92 9.76
N CYS A 6 -0.76 7.73 10.24
CA CYS A 6 -1.18 6.63 9.37
C CYS A 6 -2.47 5.99 9.88
N GLU A 7 -3.49 5.97 9.04
CA GLU A 7 -4.78 5.36 9.31
C GLU A 7 -5.01 4.21 8.33
N PHE A 8 -5.56 3.10 8.82
CA PHE A 8 -5.89 1.99 7.94
C PHE A 8 -7.12 1.21 8.42
N LEU A 9 -7.82 0.61 7.46
CA LEU A 9 -8.97 -0.25 7.67
C LEU A 9 -8.81 -1.53 6.86
N LEU A 10 -8.83 -2.68 7.54
CA LEU A 10 -8.83 -3.98 6.90
C LEU A 10 -10.27 -4.48 6.73
N VAL A 11 -10.72 -4.59 5.48
CA VAL A 11 -12.02 -5.16 5.12
C VAL A 11 -11.80 -6.58 4.61
N ARG A 12 -12.36 -7.58 5.30
CA ARG A 12 -12.18 -9.01 4.98
C ARG A 12 -13.48 -9.61 4.44
N TRP A 13 -13.37 -10.52 3.48
CA TRP A 13 -14.49 -11.33 3.01
C TRP A 13 -14.00 -12.69 2.48
N ASP A 14 -14.88 -13.69 2.51
CA ASP A 14 -14.53 -15.08 2.20
C ASP A 14 -15.24 -15.66 0.97
N LEU A 15 -15.81 -14.80 0.12
CA LEU A 15 -16.49 -15.26 -1.11
C LEU A 15 -15.45 -15.75 -2.13
N GLY A 16 -15.33 -17.07 -2.28
CA GLY A 16 -14.32 -17.70 -3.15
C GLY A 16 -12.91 -17.72 -2.53
N GLY A 17 -12.81 -17.89 -1.21
CA GLY A 17 -11.56 -17.94 -0.45
C GLY A 17 -11.26 -16.64 0.32
N PRO A 18 -10.30 -16.68 1.27
CA PRO A 18 -9.97 -15.53 2.11
C PRO A 18 -9.39 -14.39 1.29
N ARG A 19 -10.05 -13.23 1.33
CA ARG A 19 -9.68 -12.03 0.60
C ARG A 19 -9.79 -10.81 1.52
N ALA A 20 -9.00 -9.80 1.23
CA ALA A 20 -9.09 -8.55 1.96
C ALA A 20 -8.67 -7.35 1.14
N VAL A 21 -9.18 -6.19 1.56
CA VAL A 21 -8.67 -4.89 1.16
C VAL A 21 -8.14 -4.19 2.40
N LEU A 22 -6.89 -3.77 2.35
CA LEU A 22 -6.32 -2.81 3.29
C LEU A 22 -6.47 -1.42 2.68
N LEU A 23 -7.40 -0.64 3.23
CA LEU A 23 -7.56 0.77 2.92
C LEU A 23 -6.58 1.57 3.79
N THR A 24 -5.78 2.44 3.18
CA THR A 24 -4.73 3.18 3.88
C THR A 24 -4.81 4.67 3.59
N TYR A 25 -4.56 5.49 4.61
CA TYR A 25 -4.30 6.91 4.47
C TYR A 25 -3.03 7.25 5.23
N LEU A 26 -2.02 7.75 4.52
CA LEU A 26 -0.76 8.19 5.09
C LEU A 26 -0.68 9.71 4.98
N ALA A 27 -0.54 10.38 6.12
CA ALA A 27 -0.50 11.83 6.18
C ALA A 27 0.82 12.36 5.57
N PRO A 28 0.80 13.44 4.76
CA PRO A 28 1.97 13.92 4.02
C PRO A 28 3.22 14.19 4.89
N CYS A 29 3.02 14.68 6.12
CA CYS A 29 4.13 15.05 7.02
C CYS A 29 4.69 13.88 7.85
N HIS A 30 4.07 12.71 7.78
CA HIS A 30 4.40 11.55 8.63
C HIS A 30 4.87 10.33 7.83
N VAL A 31 5.07 10.49 6.52
CA VAL A 31 5.48 9.39 5.63
C VAL A 31 6.70 8.67 6.19
N THR A 32 7.81 9.38 6.44
CA THR A 32 9.06 8.76 6.91
C THR A 32 8.91 8.01 8.23
N THR A 33 8.05 8.49 9.15
CA THR A 33 7.88 7.89 10.47
C THR A 33 6.88 6.74 10.50
N ALA A 34 5.85 6.77 9.65
CA ALA A 34 4.76 5.80 9.69
C ALA A 34 4.85 4.73 8.59
N LEU A 35 5.68 4.94 7.56
CA LEU A 35 5.91 3.97 6.49
C LEU A 35 6.45 2.61 6.99
N PRO A 36 7.43 2.53 7.93
CA PRO A 36 7.92 1.24 8.40
C PRO A 36 6.82 0.41 9.09
N GLU A 37 6.02 1.05 9.94
CA GLU A 37 4.91 0.37 10.63
C GLU A 37 3.82 -0.09 9.65
N LEU A 38 3.52 0.73 8.63
CA LEU A 38 2.60 0.34 7.57
C LEU A 38 3.12 -0.89 6.80
N LEU A 39 4.43 -0.95 6.50
CA LEU A 39 5.04 -2.11 5.85
C LEU A 39 4.94 -3.37 6.72
N ASP A 40 5.16 -3.26 8.03
CA ASP A 40 5.01 -4.37 8.97
C ASP A 40 3.57 -4.90 8.99
N VAL A 41 2.58 -4.00 9.00
CA VAL A 41 1.15 -4.37 8.92
C VAL A 41 0.85 -5.09 7.60
N ILE A 42 1.32 -4.55 6.48
CA ILE A 42 1.09 -5.16 5.17
C ILE A 42 1.74 -6.55 5.10
N ALA A 43 2.98 -6.68 5.56
CA ALA A 43 3.68 -7.96 5.59
C ALA A 43 2.93 -9.00 6.43
N ALA A 44 2.43 -8.63 7.61
CA ALA A 44 1.63 -9.52 8.45
C ALA A 44 0.33 -9.95 7.76
N VAL A 45 -0.39 -9.01 7.14
CA VAL A 45 -1.68 -9.27 6.49
C VAL A 45 -1.52 -10.11 5.22
N VAL A 46 -0.49 -9.88 4.41
CA VAL A 46 -0.23 -10.67 3.18
C VAL A 46 -0.03 -12.16 3.50
N VAL A 47 0.67 -12.46 4.61
CA VAL A 47 0.88 -13.85 5.05
C VAL A 47 -0.42 -14.51 5.51
N GLU A 48 -1.29 -13.76 6.19
CA GLU A 48 -2.58 -14.27 6.66
C GLU A 48 -3.61 -14.40 5.53
N ILE A 49 -3.60 -13.45 4.58
CA ILE A 49 -4.60 -13.31 3.52
C ILE A 49 -3.86 -13.19 2.18
N PRO A 50 -3.57 -14.32 1.52
CA PRO A 50 -2.81 -14.32 0.27
C PRO A 50 -3.44 -13.48 -0.84
N ARG A 51 -4.76 -13.29 -0.80
CA ARG A 51 -5.52 -12.47 -1.76
C ARG A 51 -5.79 -11.07 -1.19
N LEU A 52 -4.72 -10.34 -0.91
CA LEU A 52 -4.76 -8.97 -0.41
C LEU A 52 -4.73 -7.94 -1.56
N ILE A 53 -5.53 -6.89 -1.41
CA ILE A 53 -5.43 -5.64 -2.14
C ILE A 53 -5.04 -4.55 -1.14
N VAL A 54 -4.00 -3.78 -1.43
CA VAL A 54 -3.62 -2.62 -0.62
C VAL A 54 -3.94 -1.38 -1.45
N MET A 55 -4.75 -0.47 -0.93
CA MET A 55 -5.12 0.74 -1.67
C MET A 55 -5.34 1.94 -0.77
N GLY A 56 -5.13 3.13 -1.32
CA GLY A 56 -5.31 4.36 -0.55
C GLY A 56 -4.50 5.53 -1.04
N ASP A 57 -4.54 6.61 -0.27
CA ASP A 57 -3.72 7.80 -0.46
C ASP A 57 -2.49 7.72 0.45
N PHE A 58 -1.33 7.53 -0.16
CA PHE A 58 -0.07 7.35 0.57
C PHE A 58 0.70 8.65 0.73
N ASN A 59 0.30 9.73 0.04
CA ASN A 59 1.01 11.01 0.03
C ASN A 59 2.54 10.88 -0.15
N LEU A 60 2.99 9.85 -0.87
CA LEU A 60 4.41 9.60 -1.06
C LEU A 60 5.05 10.78 -1.82
N PRO A 61 6.25 11.24 -1.41
CA PRO A 61 6.90 12.38 -2.04
C PRO A 61 7.03 12.18 -3.54
N SER A 62 6.54 13.14 -4.33
CA SER A 62 6.53 13.07 -5.78
C SER A 62 7.88 13.28 -6.46
N ALA A 63 8.97 13.36 -5.68
CA ALA A 63 10.35 13.44 -6.16
C ALA A 63 10.78 12.24 -7.03
N GLY A 64 9.86 11.33 -7.36
CA GLY A 64 10.09 10.17 -8.20
C GLY A 64 10.94 9.12 -7.50
N GLU A 65 11.47 8.18 -8.27
CA GLU A 65 12.42 7.12 -7.84
C GLU A 65 13.68 7.66 -7.12
N ALA A 66 13.82 8.97 -6.95
CA ALA A 66 14.92 9.64 -6.26
C ALA A 66 14.75 9.73 -4.74
N SER A 67 13.53 9.66 -4.18
CA SER A 67 13.37 9.56 -2.72
C SER A 67 13.61 8.13 -2.25
N GLY A 68 14.38 7.97 -1.17
CA GLY A 68 14.72 6.65 -0.62
C GLY A 68 13.48 5.90 -0.14
N GLU A 69 12.53 6.62 0.45
CA GLU A 69 11.30 6.10 1.00
C GLU A 69 10.39 5.50 -0.07
N VAL A 70 10.23 6.17 -1.23
CA VAL A 70 9.41 5.65 -2.33
C VAL A 70 10.02 4.38 -2.91
N ARG A 71 11.35 4.37 -3.05
CA ARG A 71 12.06 3.19 -3.54
C ARG A 71 11.93 2.02 -2.58
N GLU A 72 12.14 2.25 -1.28
CA GLU A 72 12.03 1.22 -0.25
C GLU A 72 10.59 0.69 -0.14
N PHE A 73 9.59 1.56 -0.21
CA PHE A 73 8.20 1.17 -0.22
C PHE A 73 7.88 0.27 -1.42
N LYS A 74 8.22 0.69 -2.64
CA LYS A 74 7.99 -0.11 -3.86
C LYS A 74 8.77 -1.43 -3.85
N ALA A 75 10.01 -1.41 -3.37
CA ALA A 75 10.82 -2.61 -3.24
C ALA A 75 10.20 -3.59 -2.24
N SER A 76 9.68 -3.09 -1.12
CA SER A 76 8.96 -3.89 -0.12
C SER A 76 7.68 -4.49 -0.68
N MET A 77 6.88 -3.71 -1.42
CA MET A 77 5.69 -4.24 -2.11
C MET A 77 6.06 -5.35 -3.10
N THR A 78 7.11 -5.15 -3.89
CA THR A 78 7.61 -6.16 -4.83
C THR A 78 8.08 -7.43 -4.10
N ALA A 79 8.77 -7.28 -2.97
CA ALA A 79 9.23 -8.40 -2.16
C ALA A 79 8.07 -9.20 -1.53
N LEU A 80 6.93 -8.54 -1.29
CA LEU A 80 5.69 -9.14 -0.80
C LEU A 80 4.79 -9.68 -1.93
N ASP A 81 5.28 -9.76 -3.18
CA ASP A 81 4.52 -10.16 -4.38
C ASP A 81 3.28 -9.29 -4.65
N LEU A 82 3.34 -8.03 -4.20
CA LEU A 82 2.32 -7.01 -4.44
C LEU A 82 2.71 -6.14 -5.64
N THR A 83 1.88 -6.13 -6.67
CA THR A 83 2.13 -5.38 -7.92
C THR A 83 1.31 -4.09 -7.96
N GLN A 84 1.98 -2.96 -8.24
CA GLN A 84 1.32 -1.67 -8.42
C GLN A 84 0.51 -1.63 -9.73
N VAL A 85 -0.76 -1.26 -9.64
CA VAL A 85 -1.67 -1.17 -10.79
C VAL A 85 -1.71 0.24 -11.39
N ILE A 86 -1.66 1.27 -10.54
CA ILE A 86 -1.74 2.67 -10.98
C ILE A 86 -0.37 3.13 -11.48
N GLN A 87 -0.28 3.58 -12.73
CA GLN A 87 0.99 4.04 -13.33
C GLN A 87 0.98 5.53 -13.70
N GLY A 88 -0.16 6.21 -13.59
CA GLY A 88 -0.36 7.61 -13.98
C GLY A 88 -0.57 8.54 -12.79
N PRO A 89 -0.59 9.87 -13.03
CA PRO A 89 -0.96 10.85 -12.01
C PRO A 89 -2.37 10.62 -11.48
N THR A 90 -2.54 10.73 -10.18
CA THR A 90 -3.86 10.68 -9.51
C THR A 90 -4.25 12.03 -8.93
N HIS A 91 -3.27 12.91 -8.73
CA HIS A 91 -3.45 14.26 -8.25
C HIS A 91 -3.29 15.28 -9.39
N THR A 92 -4.03 16.39 -9.32
CA THR A 92 -4.03 17.48 -10.33
C THR A 92 -2.65 18.09 -10.55
N GLY A 93 -1.75 17.99 -9.58
CA GLY A 93 -0.35 18.41 -9.67
C GLY A 93 0.59 17.47 -10.44
N GLY A 94 0.08 16.38 -11.04
CA GLY A 94 0.92 15.42 -11.78
C GLY A 94 1.53 14.31 -10.91
N ASN A 95 1.21 14.28 -9.61
CA ASN A 95 1.73 13.30 -8.66
C ASN A 95 0.85 12.04 -8.63
N THR A 96 1.46 10.89 -8.38
CA THR A 96 0.77 9.63 -8.11
C THR A 96 0.79 9.40 -6.60
N LEU A 97 -0.24 9.88 -5.91
CA LEU A 97 -0.37 9.79 -4.45
C LEU A 97 -1.29 8.63 -4.05
N ASP A 98 -2.31 8.38 -4.86
CA ASP A 98 -3.23 7.28 -4.72
C ASP A 98 -2.65 6.04 -5.39
N LEU A 99 -2.45 4.98 -4.61
CA LEU A 99 -1.85 3.74 -5.10
C LEU A 99 -2.78 2.57 -4.86
N ILE A 100 -2.67 1.59 -5.76
CA ILE A 100 -3.33 0.29 -5.64
C ILE A 100 -2.27 -0.78 -5.90
N PHE A 101 -2.10 -1.69 -4.96
CA PHE A 101 -1.28 -2.87 -5.08
C PHE A 101 -2.15 -4.13 -4.95
N ILE A 102 -1.88 -5.11 -5.79
CA ILE A 102 -2.62 -6.37 -5.83
C ILE A 102 -1.63 -7.52 -5.69
N SER A 103 -1.95 -8.48 -4.81
CA SER A 103 -1.20 -9.73 -4.68
C SER A 103 -1.25 -10.56 -5.97
N GLY A 104 -0.13 -11.22 -6.30
CA GLY A 104 -0.06 -12.17 -7.42
C GLY A 104 -1.14 -13.25 -7.37
N GLN A 105 -1.59 -13.64 -6.17
CA GLN A 105 -2.65 -14.64 -6.00
C GLN A 105 -4.05 -14.14 -6.40
N CYS A 106 -4.25 -12.83 -6.53
CA CYS A 106 -5.49 -12.24 -7.04
C CYS A 106 -5.59 -12.27 -8.58
N ARG A 107 -4.48 -12.51 -9.31
CA ARG A 107 -4.46 -12.54 -10.79
C ARG A 107 -4.90 -13.87 -11.40
N ASN A 108 -5.04 -14.92 -10.59
CA ASN A 108 -5.32 -16.29 -11.06
C ASN A 108 -6.81 -16.69 -11.00
N ASP A 109 -7.71 -15.73 -10.74
CA ASP A 109 -9.17 -15.90 -10.85
C ASP A 109 -9.67 -15.42 -12.23
#